data_AF-A0A552L355-F1
#
_entry.id   AF-A0A552L355-F1
#
_cell.length_a   1.000
_cell.length_b   1.000
_cell.length_c   1.000
_cell.angle_alpha   90.00
_cell.angle_beta   90.00
_cell.angle_gamma   90.00
#
_symmetry.space_group_name_H-M   'P 1'
#
loop_
_entity.id
_entity.type
_entity.pdbx_description
1 polymer ?
#
loop_
_entity_poly.entity_id
_entity_poly.type
_entity_poly.pdbx_seq_one_letter_code
_entity_poly.pdbx_strand_id
1 'polypeptide(L)' 'MMSYKDIITIEPEKRSGKPCIRGMRITVYDVLSYLASGMTYEEILEDFPYL' A
#
# COMPACT_ATOMS: atom_id res chain seq x y z
N MET A 1 -10.33 2.57 -17.87
CA MET A 1 -9.37 1.71 -17.12
C MET A 1 -8.76 2.58 -16.03
N MET A 2 -8.85 2.18 -14.76
CA MET A 2 -8.21 2.94 -13.67
C MET A 2 -6.69 2.76 -13.75
N SER A 3 -5.94 3.84 -13.59
CA SER A 3 -4.48 3.78 -13.53
C SER A 3 -4.04 3.53 -12.09
N TYR A 4 -3.03 2.69 -11.88
CA TYR A 4 -2.41 2.55 -10.55
C TYR A 4 -1.84 3.87 -10.03
N LYS A 5 -1.54 4.82 -10.93
CA LYS A 5 -1.09 6.17 -10.60
C LYS A 5 -2.15 6.98 -9.85
N ASP A 6 -3.43 6.60 -9.97
CA ASP A 6 -4.51 7.22 -9.22
C ASP A 6 -4.58 6.66 -7.78
N ILE A 7 -3.97 5.51 -7.52
CA ILE A 7 -4.01 4.79 -6.23
C ILE A 7 -2.75 5.03 -5.40
N ILE A 8 -1.61 5.34 -6.03
CA ILE A 8 -0.32 5.49 -5.36
C ILE A 8 0.10 6.96 -5.35
N THR A 9 0.41 7.50 -4.16
CA THR A 9 0.98 8.85 -4.00
C THR A 9 2.43 8.79 -3.51
N ILE A 10 3.23 9.77 -3.93
CA ILE A 10 4.58 10.01 -3.43
C ILE A 10 4.58 11.40 -2.79
N GLU A 11 4.67 11.44 -1.47
CA GLU A 11 4.64 12.67 -0.68
C GLU A 11 5.96 12.75 0.10
N PRO A 12 6.84 13.74 -0.16
CA PRO A 12 8.19 13.79 0.45
C PRO A 12 8.19 13.71 1.99
N GLU A 13 7.19 14.31 2.64
CA GLU A 13 7.06 14.35 4.10
C GLU A 13 6.43 13.09 4.70
N LYS A 14 6.00 12.13 3.87
CA LYS A 14 5.31 10.92 4.28
C LYS A 14 6.18 9.70 4.05
N ARG A 15 6.41 8.90 5.11
CA ARG A 15 7.23 7.67 5.05
C ARG A 15 8.55 7.86 4.29
N SER A 16 9.20 9.03 4.46
CA SER A 16 10.45 9.41 3.79
C SER A 16 10.36 9.44 2.25
N GLY A 17 9.23 9.88 1.69
CA GLY A 17 9.03 9.97 0.24
C GLY A 17 8.81 8.62 -0.45
N LYS A 18 8.51 7.56 0.31
CA LYS A 18 8.20 6.24 -0.27
C LYS A 18 6.81 6.26 -0.91
N PRO A 19 6.61 5.56 -2.04
CA PRO A 19 5.27 5.37 -2.62
C PRO A 19 4.31 4.74 -1.61
N CYS A 20 3.22 5.43 -1.35
CA CYS A 20 2.17 5.02 -0.42
C CYS A 20 0.84 4.84 -1.15
N ILE A 21 -0.04 4.01 -0.60
CA ILE A 21 -1.44 4.00 -1.02
C ILE A 21 -2.06 5.36 -0.68
N ARG A 22 -2.78 5.95 -1.63
CA ARG A 22 -3.33 7.30 -1.57
C ARG A 22 -4.20 7.47 -0.34
N GLY A 23 -3.94 8.52 0.44
CA GLY A 23 -4.67 8.80 1.68
C GLY A 23 -4.21 7.97 2.89
N MET A 24 -3.25 7.07 2.72
CA MET A 24 -2.82 6.11 3.75
C MET A 24 -1.33 6.22 4.06
N ARG A 25 -0.90 5.72 5.22
CA ARG A 25 0.52 5.64 5.61
C ARG A 25 1.14 4.24 5.40
N ILE A 26 0.52 3.45 4.53
CA ILE A 26 1.00 2.14 4.08
C ILE A 26 1.77 2.32 2.77
N THR A 27 3.01 1.84 2.75
CA THR A 27 3.82 1.88 1.53
C THR A 27 3.49 0.70 0.63
N VAL A 28 3.74 0.85 -0.67
CA VAL A 28 3.66 -0.27 -1.62
C VAL A 28 4.58 -1.42 -1.18
N TYR A 29 5.73 -1.09 -0.59
CA TYR A 29 6.67 -2.08 -0.05
C TYR A 29 6.10 -2.88 1.13
N ASP A 30 5.28 -2.27 1.98
CA ASP A 30 4.66 -2.98 3.11
C ASP A 30 3.73 -4.09 2.57
N VAL A 31 2.85 -3.74 1.62
CA VAL A 31 1.95 -4.70 0.96
C VAL A 31 2.73 -5.82 0.25
N LEU A 32 3.76 -5.45 -0.52
CA LEU A 32 4.60 -6.44 -1.19
C LEU A 32 5.36 -7.34 -0.21
N SER A 33 5.76 -6.82 0.95
CA SER A 33 6.43 -7.61 1.99
C SER A 33 5.47 -8.59 2.65
N TYR A 34 4.20 -8.21 2.87
CA TYR A 34 3.17 -9.11 3.38
C TYR A 34 2.93 -10.27 2.41
N LEU A 35 2.75 -9.96 1.12
CA LEU A 35 2.64 -10.98 0.06
C LEU A 35 3.88 -11.88 0.01
N ALA A 36 5.09 -11.30 0.09
CA ALA A 36 6.33 -12.06 0.10
C ALA A 36 6.49 -12.95 1.34
N SER A 37 5.86 -12.58 2.46
CA SER A 37 5.81 -13.40 3.68
C SER A 37 4.79 -14.55 3.61
N GLY A 38 3.99 -14.60 2.55
CA GLY A 38 3.01 -15.66 2.30
C GLY A 38 1.56 -15.29 2.68
N MET A 39 1.29 -14.04 3.06
CA MET A 39 -0.08 -13.59 3.29
C MET A 39 -0.87 -13.55 1.98
N THR A 40 -2.12 -13.98 2.05
CA THR A 40 -3.11 -13.85 0.97
C THR A 40 -3.66 -12.42 0.90
N TYR A 41 -4.34 -12.09 -0.21
CA TYR A 41 -4.98 -10.79 -0.35
C TYR A 41 -6.10 -10.62 0.68
N GLU A 42 -6.84 -11.69 0.97
CA GLU A 42 -7.91 -11.73 1.94
C GLU A 42 -7.40 -11.42 3.35
N GLU A 43 -6.32 -12.06 3.78
CA GLU A 43 -5.69 -11.79 5.09
C GLU A 43 -5.19 -10.35 5.19
N ILE A 44 -4.60 -9.80 4.12
CA ILE A 44 -4.15 -8.40 4.09
C ILE A 44 -5.36 -7.46 4.22
N LEU A 45 -6.49 -7.76 3.58
CA LEU A 45 -7.70 -6.94 3.66
C LEU A 45 -8.44 -7.12 5.00
N GLU A 46 -8.33 -8.26 5.66
CA GLU A 46 -8.83 -8.45 7.02
C GLU A 46 -8.05 -7.60 8.04
N ASP A 47 -6.72 -7.57 7.92
CA ASP A 47 -5.84 -6.77 8.78
C ASP A 47 -5.90 -5.26 8.45
N PHE A 48 -6.11 -4.93 7.17
CA PHE A 48 -6.18 -3.57 6.66
C PHE A 48 -7.46 -3.33 5.83
N PRO A 49 -8.67 -3.30 6.45
CA PRO A 49 -9.96 -3.22 5.73
C PRO A 49 -10.18 -1.93 4.92
N TYR A 50 -9.31 -0.96 5.09
CA TYR A 50 -9.35 0.35 4.46
C TYR A 50 -8.50 0.43 3.19
N LEU A 51 -7.80 -0.66 2.83
CA LEU A 51 -6.92 -0.77 1.67
C LEU A 51 -7.73 -1.18 0.44
#